data_AF-A0A6V7JA99-F1
#
_entry.id   AF-A0A6V7JA99-F1
#
_cell.length_a   1.000
_cell.length_b   1.000
_cell.length_c   1.000
_cell.angle_alpha   90.00
_cell.angle_beta   90.00
_cell.angle_gamma   90.00
#
_symmetry.space_group_name_H-M   'P 1'
#
loop_
_entity.id
_entity.type
_entity.pdbx_description
1 polymer ?
#
loop_
_entity_poly.entity_id
_entity_poly.type
_entity_poly.pdbx_seq_one_letter_code
_entity_poly.pdbx_strand_id
1 'polypeptide(L)'
;SKRLLDVMDVNTQKNEDMTMKEWQRYYEDAKKDRLLNVISLEFSHTKLENYVQSPTLVRQVDWVDTVWPRHLKEAQVEATNLLEDMMYPKVQKYCLMSVKGCYTDFHVDFGGTSVWYHILKGGKIFWLIPPTEKNLSLYQEWVLSGKQSDVFFGDMVDRCGRIHLTAGMTLFIPTGWIHAVYTPLDSLVFGGNFLHSFGIEKQLKVAQVEEHTKVPQKFRYPFFTEMLWYVLERYVHVLLGRSHLDISETQRQHVTPKMEQHMHLTPYELHGLKSIVMYLHSLPSTKKNVPELIRDPVALIHDVRCLVEQHRHDNPDAAVTGIPILPAPPPLTIAERERIKATRKSSGGGGGGGVKRTVSEVKQESKPAVPRRRRTRCKKCEACTRQDCGECVYCQDMVKFGGSGRAKQTCMMRQCLRPMLPVTAACKDCGLDGWGQHPAPLM
;
A
#
# COMPACT_ATOMS: atom_id res chain seq x y z
N SER A 1 11.31 13.64 -13.41
CA SER A 1 11.33 12.16 -13.60
C SER A 1 10.60 11.83 -14.89
N LYS A 2 10.94 10.75 -15.60
CA LYS A 2 10.18 10.28 -16.79
C LYS A 2 9.04 9.32 -16.42
N ARG A 3 8.85 9.02 -15.13
CA ARG A 3 7.75 8.18 -14.65
C ARG A 3 6.42 8.78 -15.11
N LEU A 4 5.60 7.96 -15.76
CA LEU A 4 4.24 8.31 -16.15
C LEU A 4 3.34 8.32 -14.92
N LEU A 5 2.42 9.28 -14.91
CA LEU A 5 1.37 9.50 -13.93
C LEU A 5 0.04 9.42 -14.64
N ASP A 6 -0.94 8.85 -13.97
CA ASP A 6 -2.33 8.95 -14.33
C ASP A 6 -2.89 10.26 -13.76
N VAL A 7 -3.21 11.21 -14.65
CA VAL A 7 -3.67 12.55 -14.32
C VAL A 7 -5.13 12.69 -14.75
N MET A 8 -5.99 13.09 -13.82
CA MET A 8 -7.40 13.31 -14.08
C MET A 8 -7.66 14.76 -14.48
N ASP A 9 -8.30 14.98 -15.62
CA ASP A 9 -8.91 16.25 -15.96
C ASP A 9 -10.25 16.37 -15.23
N VAL A 10 -10.33 17.31 -14.28
CA VAL A 10 -11.46 17.48 -13.36
C VAL A 10 -12.75 17.83 -14.10
N ASN A 11 -12.68 18.56 -15.20
CA ASN A 11 -13.88 19.00 -15.92
C ASN A 11 -14.54 17.84 -16.67
N THR A 12 -13.73 16.88 -17.14
CA THR A 12 -14.23 15.73 -17.90
C THR A 12 -14.29 14.44 -17.08
N GLN A 13 -13.69 14.42 -15.89
CA GLN A 13 -13.45 13.23 -15.07
C GLN A 13 -12.73 12.11 -15.84
N LYS A 14 -11.95 12.46 -16.87
CA LYS A 14 -11.16 11.52 -17.68
C LYS A 14 -9.68 11.59 -17.33
N ASN A 15 -9.04 10.44 -17.47
CA ASN A 15 -7.64 10.25 -17.17
C ASN A 15 -6.77 10.38 -18.44
N GLU A 16 -5.62 11.02 -18.29
CA GLU A 16 -4.58 11.16 -19.30
C GLU A 16 -3.19 10.86 -18.72
N ASP A 17 -2.28 10.38 -19.57
CA ASP A 17 -0.91 10.11 -19.18
C ASP A 17 -0.07 11.38 -19.22
N MET A 18 0.64 11.66 -18.13
CA MET A 18 1.59 12.77 -18.05
C MET A 18 2.85 12.33 -17.31
N THR A 19 4.03 12.77 -17.75
CA THR A 19 5.24 12.49 -16.97
C THR A 19 5.26 13.31 -15.69
N MET A 20 5.86 12.78 -14.63
CA MET A 20 6.09 13.51 -13.38
C MET A 20 6.84 14.85 -13.60
N LYS A 21 7.65 14.98 -14.66
CA LYS A 21 8.32 16.25 -14.98
C LYS A 21 7.34 17.28 -15.56
N GLU A 22 6.42 16.87 -16.42
CA GLU A 22 5.36 17.73 -16.94
C GLU A 22 4.39 18.11 -15.84
N TRP A 23 3.97 17.15 -15.03
CA TRP A 23 3.11 17.39 -13.86
C TRP A 23 3.73 18.40 -12.90
N GLN A 24 5.01 18.26 -12.56
CA GLN A 24 5.69 19.22 -11.67
C GLN A 24 5.62 20.64 -12.24
N ARG A 25 5.89 20.82 -13.54
CA ARG A 25 5.83 22.13 -14.20
C ARG A 25 4.43 22.71 -14.13
N TYR A 26 3.42 21.91 -14.46
CA TYR A 26 2.01 22.31 -14.33
C TYR A 26 1.65 22.68 -12.89
N TYR A 27 2.05 21.87 -11.91
CA TYR A 27 1.74 22.07 -10.50
C TYR A 27 2.39 23.33 -9.90
N GLU A 28 3.60 23.69 -10.36
CA GLU A 28 4.32 24.88 -9.93
C GLU A 28 3.91 26.17 -10.67
N ASP A 29 3.22 26.08 -11.81
CA ASP A 29 2.79 27.25 -12.57
C ASP A 29 1.76 28.10 -11.80
N ALA A 30 1.93 29.42 -11.76
CA ALA A 30 0.95 30.30 -11.11
C ALA A 30 -0.38 30.38 -11.87
N LYS A 31 -0.37 30.13 -13.19
CA LYS A 31 -1.55 30.14 -14.05
C LYS A 31 -1.85 28.73 -14.54
N LYS A 32 -2.97 28.17 -14.10
CA LYS A 32 -3.45 26.86 -14.58
C LYS A 32 -4.31 27.07 -15.82
N ASP A 33 -3.94 26.41 -16.91
CA ASP A 33 -4.70 26.34 -18.16
C ASP A 33 -5.87 25.34 -18.08
N ARG A 34 -5.66 24.23 -17.36
CA ARG A 34 -6.63 23.18 -17.09
C ARG A 34 -6.71 22.87 -15.59
N LEU A 35 -7.79 22.26 -15.13
CA LEU A 35 -7.89 21.73 -13.76
C LEU A 35 -7.53 20.24 -13.76
N LEU A 36 -6.30 19.93 -13.36
CA LEU A 36 -5.75 18.59 -13.36
C LEU A 36 -5.48 18.11 -11.93
N ASN A 37 -5.67 16.82 -11.69
CA ASN A 37 -5.55 16.22 -10.37
C ASN A 37 -4.78 14.88 -10.44
N VAL A 38 -3.86 14.65 -9.51
CA VAL A 38 -3.17 13.35 -9.35
C VAL A 38 -3.59 12.74 -8.03
N ILE A 39 -4.33 11.63 -8.10
CA ILE A 39 -4.85 10.92 -6.93
C ILE A 39 -4.38 9.46 -6.82
N SER A 40 -3.76 8.92 -7.87
CA SER A 40 -3.44 7.49 -8.02
C SER A 40 -1.93 7.19 -8.03
N LEU A 41 -1.07 8.14 -7.66
CA LEU A 41 0.38 7.92 -7.60
C LEU A 41 0.76 7.03 -6.41
N GLU A 42 0.78 5.73 -6.64
CA GLU A 42 1.33 4.74 -5.72
C GLU A 42 2.87 4.79 -5.73
N PHE A 43 3.51 4.89 -4.57
CA PHE A 43 4.96 5.13 -4.48
C PHE A 43 5.76 4.08 -3.71
N SER A 44 5.18 2.92 -3.38
CA SER A 44 5.96 1.79 -2.87
C SER A 44 7.02 1.36 -3.89
N HIS A 45 8.14 0.84 -3.40
CA HIS A 45 9.34 0.53 -4.21
C HIS A 45 10.01 1.75 -4.86
N THR A 46 9.67 2.96 -4.43
CA THR A 46 10.46 4.16 -4.74
C THR A 46 11.27 4.62 -3.53
N LYS A 47 12.19 5.56 -3.73
CA LYS A 47 12.92 6.17 -2.61
C LYS A 47 12.00 6.85 -1.60
N LEU A 48 10.85 7.37 -2.04
CA LEU A 48 9.89 8.09 -1.20
C LEU A 48 9.28 7.18 -0.12
N GLU A 49 9.20 5.88 -0.39
CA GLU A 49 8.70 4.87 0.53
C GLU A 49 9.36 4.93 1.92
N ASN A 50 10.67 5.24 1.96
CA ASN A 50 11.46 5.29 3.20
C ASN A 50 11.19 6.54 4.05
N TYR A 51 10.42 7.50 3.55
CA TYR A 51 10.08 8.75 4.25
C TYR A 51 8.64 8.77 4.76
N VAL A 52 7.80 7.85 4.29
CA VAL A 52 6.37 7.81 4.62
C VAL A 52 6.03 6.44 5.20
N GLN A 53 5.51 6.47 6.42
CA GLN A 53 5.03 5.30 7.13
C GLN A 53 3.55 5.48 7.41
N SER A 54 2.76 4.46 7.10
CA SER A 54 1.34 4.43 7.45
C SER A 54 1.16 4.36 8.97
N PRO A 55 0.04 4.85 9.50
CA PRO A 55 -0.26 4.78 10.93
C PRO A 55 -0.13 3.36 11.49
N THR A 56 0.30 3.23 12.75
CA THR A 56 0.51 1.91 13.38
C THR A 56 -0.75 1.05 13.35
N LEU A 57 -1.93 1.63 13.58
CA LEU A 57 -3.21 0.94 13.48
C LEU A 57 -3.40 0.25 12.12
N VAL A 58 -3.09 0.95 11.02
CA VAL A 58 -3.22 0.39 9.66
C VAL A 58 -2.32 -0.82 9.49
N ARG A 59 -1.06 -0.70 9.89
CA ARG A 59 -0.07 -1.80 9.77
C ARG A 59 -0.39 -3.02 10.63
N GLN A 60 -1.21 -2.85 11.67
CA GLN A 60 -1.65 -3.94 12.54
C GLN A 60 -2.82 -4.73 11.94
N VAL A 61 -3.59 -4.16 11.01
CA VAL A 61 -4.84 -4.78 10.53
C VAL A 61 -4.90 -4.97 9.01
N ASP A 62 -4.00 -4.32 8.25
CA ASP A 62 -3.95 -4.41 6.80
C ASP A 62 -3.65 -5.83 6.33
N TRP A 63 -4.56 -6.40 5.54
CA TRP A 63 -4.41 -7.74 4.96
C TRP A 63 -3.18 -7.89 4.06
N VAL A 64 -2.69 -6.82 3.42
CA VAL A 64 -1.45 -6.93 2.63
C VAL A 64 -0.23 -7.23 3.52
N ASP A 65 -0.21 -6.71 4.74
CA ASP A 65 0.89 -6.95 5.69
C ASP A 65 0.64 -8.19 6.56
N THR A 66 -0.61 -8.44 6.95
CA THR A 66 -0.97 -9.46 7.94
C THR A 66 -1.37 -10.79 7.32
N VAL A 67 -1.81 -10.83 6.05
CA VAL A 67 -2.41 -12.01 5.40
C VAL A 67 -1.61 -12.47 4.18
N TRP A 68 -1.29 -11.56 3.25
CA TRP A 68 -0.66 -11.92 1.97
C TRP A 68 0.69 -12.63 2.17
N PRO A 69 1.01 -13.68 1.38
CA PRO A 69 2.29 -14.38 1.49
C PRO A 69 3.46 -13.42 1.30
N ARG A 70 4.26 -13.24 2.36
CA ARG A 70 5.31 -12.21 2.39
C ARG A 70 6.38 -12.43 1.32
N HIS A 71 6.70 -13.68 1.01
CA HIS A 71 7.71 -13.98 0.00
C HIS A 71 7.29 -13.48 -1.40
N LEU A 72 5.99 -13.46 -1.71
CA LEU A 72 5.47 -12.88 -2.96
C LEU A 72 5.57 -11.35 -2.96
N LYS A 73 5.19 -10.71 -1.84
CA LYS A 73 5.36 -9.27 -1.66
C LYS A 73 6.82 -8.83 -1.80
N GLU A 74 7.74 -9.60 -1.22
CA GLU A 74 9.17 -9.31 -1.30
C GLU A 74 9.77 -9.61 -2.67
N ALA A 75 9.20 -10.55 -3.42
CA ALA A 75 9.59 -10.84 -4.80
C ALA A 75 9.30 -9.65 -5.73
N GLN A 76 8.34 -8.78 -5.40
CA GLN A 76 8.14 -7.52 -6.12
C GLN A 76 9.36 -6.60 -5.95
N VAL A 77 10.08 -6.38 -7.05
CA VAL A 77 11.22 -5.44 -7.10
C VAL A 77 10.92 -4.20 -7.92
N GLU A 78 10.09 -4.34 -8.95
CA GLU A 78 9.73 -3.24 -9.84
C GLU A 78 8.55 -2.44 -9.28
N ALA A 79 8.59 -1.12 -9.52
CA ALA A 79 7.55 -0.20 -9.08
C ALA A 79 6.31 -0.17 -10.02
N THR A 80 6.10 -1.24 -10.80
CA THR A 80 4.96 -1.40 -11.72
C THR A 80 3.62 -1.35 -10.99
N ASN A 81 2.59 -0.95 -11.73
CA ASN A 81 1.18 -1.01 -11.33
C ASN A 81 0.37 -1.80 -12.38
N LEU A 82 1.04 -2.47 -13.32
CA LEU A 82 0.39 -3.36 -14.28
C LEU A 82 0.05 -4.65 -13.56
N LEU A 83 -1.23 -5.01 -13.56
CA LEU A 83 -1.75 -6.16 -12.79
C LEU A 83 -1.02 -7.46 -13.12
N GLU A 84 -0.65 -7.67 -14.38
CA GLU A 84 0.08 -8.86 -14.86
C GLU A 84 1.51 -9.00 -14.30
N ASP A 85 2.14 -7.88 -13.91
CA ASP A 85 3.50 -7.85 -13.34
C ASP A 85 3.49 -7.70 -11.81
N MET A 86 2.31 -7.67 -11.19
CA MET A 86 2.16 -7.51 -9.75
C MET A 86 2.18 -8.86 -9.04
N MET A 87 3.00 -8.96 -7.99
CA MET A 87 3.09 -10.14 -7.12
C MET A 87 2.32 -9.99 -5.81
N TYR A 88 1.79 -8.79 -5.55
CA TYR A 88 0.93 -8.50 -4.39
C TYR A 88 0.05 -7.26 -4.66
N PRO A 89 -1.02 -7.04 -3.88
CA PRO A 89 -1.83 -5.82 -4.00
C PRO A 89 -1.07 -4.56 -3.56
N LYS A 90 -0.46 -3.87 -4.53
CA LYS A 90 0.31 -2.65 -4.33
C LYS A 90 -0.61 -1.42 -4.27
N VAL A 91 -1.24 -1.23 -3.10
CA VAL A 91 -2.24 -0.18 -2.85
C VAL A 91 -2.05 0.54 -1.50
N GLN A 92 -0.92 0.33 -0.83
CA GLN A 92 -0.72 0.76 0.56
C GLN A 92 -0.26 2.22 0.71
N LYS A 93 0.36 2.82 -0.32
CA LYS A 93 1.03 4.12 -0.21
C LYS A 93 0.81 5.00 -1.44
N TYR A 94 -0.09 5.98 -1.31
CA TYR A 94 -0.44 6.96 -2.33
C TYR A 94 0.02 8.37 -1.98
N CYS A 95 0.50 9.09 -2.99
CA CYS A 95 0.83 10.51 -2.92
C CYS A 95 -0.16 11.27 -3.80
N LEU A 96 -1.03 12.07 -3.21
CA LEU A 96 -2.01 12.85 -3.94
C LEU A 96 -1.55 14.31 -4.04
N MET A 97 -1.62 14.84 -5.26
CA MET A 97 -1.24 16.20 -5.59
C MET A 97 -2.42 16.82 -6.33
N SER A 98 -3.06 17.80 -5.72
CA SER A 98 -4.25 18.44 -6.28
C SER A 98 -4.09 19.94 -6.27
N VAL A 99 -4.50 20.61 -7.35
CA VAL A 99 -4.54 22.07 -7.39
C VAL A 99 -5.87 22.60 -6.83
N LYS A 100 -5.89 23.87 -6.44
CA LYS A 100 -7.09 24.57 -6.01
C LYS A 100 -8.19 24.45 -7.08
N GLY A 101 -9.40 24.13 -6.64
CA GLY A 101 -10.57 23.98 -7.50
C GLY A 101 -10.84 22.53 -7.94
N CYS A 102 -9.90 21.60 -7.75
CA CYS A 102 -10.14 20.19 -8.11
C CYS A 102 -11.29 19.59 -7.29
N TYR A 103 -12.17 18.87 -7.99
CA TYR A 103 -13.27 18.09 -7.42
C TYR A 103 -13.20 16.65 -7.92
N THR A 104 -13.29 15.70 -7.00
CA THR A 104 -13.49 14.28 -7.28
C THR A 104 -14.88 13.92 -6.79
N ASP A 105 -15.72 13.45 -7.71
CA ASP A 105 -17.15 13.22 -7.44
C ASP A 105 -17.40 12.02 -6.52
N PHE A 106 -18.66 11.80 -6.13
CA PHE A 106 -19.03 10.74 -5.20
C PHE A 106 -18.60 9.36 -5.68
N HIS A 107 -17.86 8.65 -4.85
CA HIS A 107 -17.39 7.29 -5.10
C HIS A 107 -17.26 6.50 -3.79
N VAL A 108 -17.07 5.20 -3.95
CA VAL A 108 -16.64 4.29 -2.88
C VAL A 108 -15.27 3.76 -3.27
N ASP A 109 -14.33 3.72 -2.32
CA ASP A 109 -12.98 3.20 -2.59
C ASP A 109 -13.01 1.71 -2.99
N PHE A 110 -12.11 1.36 -3.91
CA PHE A 110 -12.13 0.09 -4.60
C PHE A 110 -12.03 -1.13 -3.67
N GLY A 111 -12.80 -2.18 -3.94
CA GLY A 111 -12.91 -3.37 -3.09
C GLY A 111 -13.46 -3.10 -1.68
N GLY A 112 -14.00 -1.90 -1.43
CA GLY A 112 -14.45 -1.47 -0.11
C GLY A 112 -13.30 -1.28 0.89
N THR A 113 -12.13 -0.88 0.42
CA THR A 113 -11.02 -0.56 1.34
C THR A 113 -11.41 0.52 2.34
N SER A 114 -10.81 0.45 3.53
CA SER A 114 -10.68 1.62 4.37
C SER A 114 -9.47 2.44 3.89
N VAL A 115 -9.49 3.74 4.12
CA VAL A 115 -8.39 4.64 3.74
C VAL A 115 -7.91 5.47 4.92
N TRP A 116 -6.59 5.69 4.98
CA TRP A 116 -5.98 6.71 5.82
C TRP A 116 -5.50 7.86 4.93
N TYR A 117 -5.73 9.10 5.36
CA TYR A 117 -5.53 10.30 4.53
C TYR A 117 -4.92 11.44 5.36
N HIS A 118 -3.69 11.83 5.07
CA HIS A 118 -2.92 12.82 5.83
C HIS A 118 -2.57 14.04 4.99
N ILE A 119 -3.02 15.22 5.41
CA ILE A 119 -2.74 16.49 4.72
C ILE A 119 -1.34 16.99 5.12
N LEU A 120 -0.35 16.84 4.24
CA LEU A 120 0.97 17.43 4.47
C LEU A 120 0.96 18.94 4.24
N LYS A 121 0.30 19.38 3.16
CA LYS A 121 0.16 20.80 2.80
C LYS A 121 -1.22 21.04 2.18
N GLY A 122 -1.78 22.22 2.41
CA GLY A 122 -3.04 22.66 1.82
C GLY A 122 -4.25 22.28 2.67
N GLY A 123 -5.33 21.84 2.03
CA GLY A 123 -6.56 21.44 2.69
C GLY A 123 -7.52 20.71 1.74
N LYS A 124 -8.48 19.99 2.33
CA LYS A 124 -9.52 19.23 1.61
C LYS A 124 -10.87 19.42 2.28
N ILE A 125 -11.93 19.37 1.49
CA ILE A 125 -13.31 19.31 1.98
C ILE A 125 -13.88 17.97 1.52
N PHE A 126 -14.41 17.18 2.46
CA PHE A 126 -15.06 15.91 2.17
C PHE A 126 -16.56 16.02 2.40
N TRP A 127 -17.33 15.39 1.52
CA TRP A 127 -18.72 15.01 1.76
C TRP A 127 -18.76 13.52 2.05
N LEU A 128 -19.41 13.12 3.13
CA LEU A 128 -19.40 11.75 3.66
C LEU A 128 -20.82 11.25 3.84
N ILE A 129 -21.11 10.09 3.26
CA ILE A 129 -22.41 9.43 3.32
C ILE A 129 -22.20 8.01 3.85
N PRO A 130 -22.93 7.60 4.90
CA PRO A 130 -22.75 6.28 5.51
C PRO A 130 -23.24 5.17 4.55
N PRO A 131 -22.57 4.01 4.54
CA PRO A 131 -22.90 2.87 3.67
C PRO A 131 -24.10 2.07 4.18
N THR A 132 -25.26 2.71 4.29
CA THR A 132 -26.52 1.99 4.55
C THR A 132 -26.94 1.25 3.28
N GLU A 133 -27.71 0.16 3.43
CA GLU A 133 -28.26 -0.57 2.27
C GLU A 133 -29.04 0.37 1.33
N LYS A 134 -29.84 1.30 1.89
CA LYS A 134 -30.55 2.33 1.14
C LYS A 134 -29.58 3.21 0.32
N ASN A 135 -28.53 3.74 0.94
CA ASN A 135 -27.59 4.65 0.28
C ASN A 135 -26.76 3.93 -0.80
N LEU A 136 -26.36 2.67 -0.57
CA LEU A 136 -25.64 1.88 -1.57
C LEU A 136 -26.52 1.50 -2.77
N SER A 137 -27.81 1.26 -2.57
CA SER A 137 -28.76 1.09 -3.67
C SER A 137 -28.93 2.37 -4.49
N LEU A 138 -29.14 3.52 -3.82
CA LEU A 138 -29.22 4.83 -4.48
C LEU A 138 -27.94 5.14 -5.26
N TYR A 139 -26.77 4.84 -4.69
CA TYR A 139 -25.49 5.02 -5.36
C TYR A 139 -25.37 4.19 -6.64
N GLN A 140 -25.77 2.90 -6.60
CA GLN A 140 -25.77 2.04 -7.78
C GLN A 140 -26.69 2.59 -8.89
N GLU A 141 -27.91 2.99 -8.53
CA GLU A 141 -28.86 3.58 -9.47
C GLU A 141 -28.31 4.88 -10.08
N TRP A 142 -27.70 5.73 -9.26
CA TRP A 142 -27.07 6.97 -9.71
C TRP A 142 -25.91 6.69 -10.69
N VAL A 143 -25.00 5.77 -10.37
CA VAL A 143 -23.90 5.37 -11.28
C VAL A 143 -24.43 4.82 -12.61
N LEU A 144 -25.46 3.96 -12.56
CA LEU A 144 -26.03 3.34 -13.76
C LEU A 144 -26.89 4.30 -14.60
N SER A 145 -27.37 5.40 -14.02
CA SER A 145 -28.23 6.37 -14.71
C SER A 145 -27.52 7.14 -15.83
N GLY A 146 -26.18 7.22 -15.78
CA GLY A 146 -25.38 8.03 -16.69
C GLY A 146 -25.53 9.55 -16.48
N LYS A 147 -26.28 9.99 -15.47
CA LYS A 147 -26.52 11.42 -15.13
C LYS A 147 -25.61 11.94 -14.02
N GLN A 148 -24.43 11.34 -13.86
CA GLN A 148 -23.50 11.67 -12.77
C GLN A 148 -23.03 13.13 -12.82
N SER A 149 -22.89 13.69 -14.04
CA SER A 149 -22.52 15.09 -14.23
C SER A 149 -23.61 16.10 -13.85
N ASP A 150 -24.86 15.65 -13.79
CA ASP A 150 -26.02 16.54 -13.70
C ASP A 150 -26.64 16.58 -12.29
N VAL A 151 -26.36 15.55 -11.48
CA VAL A 151 -26.99 15.36 -10.17
C VAL A 151 -25.92 15.22 -9.09
N PHE A 152 -25.94 16.15 -8.14
CA PHE A 152 -25.14 16.07 -6.93
C PHE A 152 -25.71 14.97 -6.01
N PHE A 153 -25.04 13.81 -5.95
CA PHE A 153 -25.55 12.64 -5.21
C PHE A 153 -25.85 12.91 -3.72
N GLY A 154 -25.14 13.88 -3.11
CA GLY A 154 -25.41 14.31 -1.74
C GLY A 154 -26.84 14.78 -1.48
N ASP A 155 -27.56 15.24 -2.51
CA ASP A 155 -28.96 15.68 -2.42
C ASP A 155 -29.97 14.52 -2.55
N MET A 156 -29.50 13.33 -2.98
CA MET A 156 -30.35 12.13 -3.14
C MET A 156 -30.49 11.31 -1.85
N VAL A 157 -29.71 11.63 -0.81
CA VAL A 157 -29.65 10.88 0.45
C VAL A 157 -30.19 11.68 1.62
N ASP A 158 -30.64 10.99 2.67
CA ASP A 158 -31.26 11.66 3.83
C ASP A 158 -30.27 12.58 4.58
N ARG A 159 -28.98 12.20 4.62
CA ARG A 159 -27.92 12.95 5.32
C ARG A 159 -26.60 12.83 4.58
N CYS A 160 -25.94 13.98 4.37
CA CYS A 160 -24.60 14.08 3.82
C CYS A 160 -23.75 15.00 4.72
N GLY A 161 -22.73 14.43 5.36
CA GLY A 161 -21.87 15.18 6.29
C GLY A 161 -20.74 15.90 5.54
N ARG A 162 -20.50 17.18 5.83
CA ARG A 162 -19.37 17.92 5.25
C ARG A 162 -18.30 18.21 6.30
N ILE A 163 -17.06 17.84 6.02
CA ILE A 163 -15.92 18.09 6.91
C ILE A 163 -14.80 18.82 6.19
N HIS A 164 -13.98 19.55 6.94
CA HIS A 164 -12.84 20.31 6.44
C HIS A 164 -11.56 19.77 7.07
N LEU A 165 -10.59 19.39 6.24
CA LEU A 165 -9.26 18.96 6.65
C LEU A 165 -8.24 20.03 6.31
N THR A 166 -7.40 20.37 7.29
CA THR A 166 -6.26 21.28 7.13
C THR A 166 -4.94 20.52 7.31
N ALA A 167 -3.82 21.16 6.93
CA ALA A 167 -2.50 20.60 7.12
C ALA A 167 -2.27 20.06 8.54
N GLY A 168 -1.64 18.89 8.64
CA GLY A 168 -1.40 18.15 9.88
C GLY A 168 -2.52 17.19 10.30
N MET A 169 -3.73 17.32 9.74
CA MET A 169 -4.84 16.42 10.05
C MET A 169 -4.71 15.07 9.34
N THR A 170 -5.15 14.01 10.01
CA THR A 170 -5.29 12.66 9.46
C THR A 170 -6.74 12.23 9.57
N LEU A 171 -7.35 11.86 8.44
CA LEU A 171 -8.69 11.27 8.36
C LEU A 171 -8.57 9.76 8.12
N PHE A 172 -9.43 9.00 8.78
CA PHE A 172 -9.68 7.60 8.46
C PHE A 172 -11.11 7.48 7.93
N ILE A 173 -11.27 6.93 6.74
CA ILE A 173 -12.59 6.64 6.17
C ILE A 173 -12.77 5.12 6.22
N PRO A 174 -13.79 4.63 6.96
CA PRO A 174 -14.07 3.20 7.03
C PRO A 174 -14.58 2.63 5.71
N THR A 175 -14.51 1.31 5.57
CA THR A 175 -15.08 0.54 4.45
C THR A 175 -16.48 1.01 4.05
N GLY A 176 -16.64 1.24 2.75
CA GLY A 176 -17.92 1.43 2.06
C GLY A 176 -18.47 2.85 2.04
N TRP A 177 -17.90 3.77 2.82
CA TRP A 177 -18.38 5.16 2.86
C TRP A 177 -18.33 5.81 1.48
N ILE A 178 -19.47 6.32 1.05
CA ILE A 178 -19.60 7.05 -0.21
C ILE A 178 -19.13 8.49 0.06
N HIS A 179 -18.21 9.00 -0.76
CA HIS A 179 -17.64 10.31 -0.51
C HIS A 179 -17.22 11.06 -1.76
N ALA A 180 -17.27 12.39 -1.69
CA ALA A 180 -16.75 13.31 -2.68
C ALA A 180 -15.74 14.26 -2.03
N VAL A 181 -14.79 14.78 -2.82
CA VAL A 181 -13.65 15.54 -2.32
C VAL A 181 -13.42 16.81 -3.14
N TYR A 182 -13.36 17.95 -2.46
CA TYR A 182 -12.98 19.24 -3.05
C TYR A 182 -11.65 19.76 -2.49
N THR A 183 -10.86 20.40 -3.34
CA THR A 183 -9.56 20.98 -3.01
C THR A 183 -9.63 22.51 -2.95
N PRO A 184 -9.77 23.13 -1.77
CA PRO A 184 -9.82 24.59 -1.63
C PRO A 184 -8.48 25.29 -1.87
N LEU A 185 -7.35 24.59 -1.69
CA LEU A 185 -5.98 25.10 -1.82
C LEU A 185 -5.09 24.04 -2.44
N ASP A 186 -4.06 24.43 -3.19
CA ASP A 186 -3.05 23.50 -3.69
C ASP A 186 -2.52 22.62 -2.56
N SER A 187 -2.67 21.30 -2.72
CA SER A 187 -2.54 20.34 -1.64
C SER A 187 -1.64 19.18 -2.01
N LEU A 188 -0.86 18.77 -1.01
CA LEU A 188 -0.04 17.56 -1.05
C LEU A 188 -0.47 16.67 0.12
N VAL A 189 -0.85 15.43 -0.21
CA VAL A 189 -1.43 14.48 0.73
C VAL A 189 -0.71 13.13 0.61
N PHE A 190 -0.52 12.48 1.74
CA PHE A 190 -0.16 11.07 1.78
C PHE A 190 -1.30 10.24 2.31
N GLY A 191 -1.55 9.09 1.70
CA GLY A 191 -2.58 8.17 2.15
C GLY A 191 -2.31 6.74 1.71
N GLY A 192 -3.29 5.88 1.92
CA GLY A 192 -3.20 4.47 1.57
C GLY A 192 -4.49 3.72 1.82
N ASN A 193 -4.76 2.72 0.98
CA ASN A 193 -5.93 1.86 1.09
C ASN A 193 -5.55 0.54 1.75
N PHE A 194 -6.43 0.02 2.59
CA PHE A 194 -6.22 -1.26 3.28
C PHE A 194 -7.54 -2.01 3.48
N LEU A 195 -7.47 -3.34 3.44
CA LEU A 195 -8.57 -4.23 3.83
C LEU A 195 -8.26 -4.79 5.23
N HIS A 196 -9.30 -5.11 6.00
CA HIS A 196 -9.15 -5.63 7.36
C HIS A 196 -10.30 -6.55 7.77
N SER A 197 -10.09 -7.37 8.79
CA SER A 197 -11.04 -8.42 9.17
C SER A 197 -12.33 -7.93 9.84
N PHE A 198 -12.34 -6.68 10.33
CA PHE A 198 -13.53 -6.09 10.99
C PHE A 198 -14.56 -5.49 10.02
N GLY A 199 -14.23 -5.40 8.72
CA GLY A 199 -15.06 -4.75 7.69
C GLY A 199 -15.57 -5.70 6.61
N ILE A 200 -15.34 -7.01 6.75
CA ILE A 200 -15.45 -8.00 5.68
C ILE A 200 -16.78 -7.95 4.93
N GLU A 201 -17.91 -7.96 5.64
CA GLU A 201 -19.23 -7.99 5.00
C GLU A 201 -19.46 -6.77 4.09
N LYS A 202 -19.02 -5.59 4.56
CA LYS A 202 -19.11 -4.37 3.77
C LYS A 202 -18.10 -4.36 2.62
N GLN A 203 -16.89 -4.91 2.80
CA GLN A 203 -15.90 -5.07 1.71
C GLN A 203 -16.48 -5.95 0.58
N LEU A 204 -17.09 -7.09 0.94
CA LEU A 204 -17.77 -7.98 -0.01
C LEU A 204 -18.95 -7.31 -0.70
N LYS A 205 -19.75 -6.53 0.04
CA LYS A 205 -20.86 -5.76 -0.51
C LYS A 205 -20.37 -4.75 -1.55
N VAL A 206 -19.28 -4.02 -1.28
CA VAL A 206 -18.71 -3.08 -2.26
C VAL A 206 -18.18 -3.82 -3.49
N ALA A 207 -17.48 -4.94 -3.32
CA ALA A 207 -17.03 -5.76 -4.45
C ALA A 207 -18.19 -6.23 -5.33
N GLN A 208 -19.34 -6.56 -4.73
CA GLN A 208 -20.57 -6.84 -5.48
C GLN A 208 -21.07 -5.59 -6.20
N VAL A 209 -21.13 -4.43 -5.55
CA VAL A 209 -21.52 -3.16 -6.17
C VAL A 209 -20.67 -2.86 -7.40
N GLU A 210 -19.35 -3.04 -7.32
CA GLU A 210 -18.41 -2.86 -8.45
C GLU A 210 -18.69 -3.78 -9.64
N GLU A 211 -19.13 -5.02 -9.37
CA GLU A 211 -19.55 -5.96 -10.42
C GLU A 211 -20.85 -5.49 -11.08
N HIS A 212 -21.85 -5.08 -10.29
CA HIS A 212 -23.13 -4.62 -10.81
C HIS A 212 -23.02 -3.32 -11.62
N THR A 213 -22.17 -2.38 -11.17
CA THR A 213 -21.89 -1.13 -11.89
C THR A 213 -20.86 -1.29 -13.00
N LYS A 214 -20.37 -2.51 -13.25
CA LYS A 214 -19.43 -2.86 -14.33
C LYS A 214 -18.12 -2.06 -14.27
N VAL A 215 -17.61 -1.81 -13.06
CA VAL A 215 -16.31 -1.16 -12.87
C VAL A 215 -15.23 -1.97 -13.61
N PRO A 216 -14.41 -1.36 -14.48
CA PRO A 216 -13.33 -2.06 -15.17
C PRO A 216 -12.33 -2.71 -14.21
N GLN A 217 -11.85 -3.90 -14.55
CA GLN A 217 -10.94 -4.68 -13.69
C GLN A 217 -9.69 -3.90 -13.25
N LYS A 218 -9.15 -3.02 -14.11
CA LYS A 218 -7.99 -2.18 -13.81
C LYS A 218 -8.19 -1.19 -12.65
N PHE A 219 -9.45 -0.91 -12.27
CA PHE A 219 -9.82 -0.01 -11.18
C PHE A 219 -10.34 -0.74 -9.95
N ARG A 220 -10.40 -2.07 -9.98
CA ARG A 220 -10.79 -2.89 -8.83
C ARG A 220 -9.57 -3.28 -8.00
N TYR A 221 -9.82 -3.72 -6.77
CA TYR A 221 -8.76 -4.19 -5.89
C TYR A 221 -7.99 -5.37 -6.54
N PRO A 222 -6.65 -5.26 -6.70
CA PRO A 222 -5.84 -6.34 -7.26
C PRO A 222 -5.92 -7.61 -6.41
N PHE A 223 -6.17 -8.76 -7.04
CA PHE A 223 -6.18 -10.06 -6.35
C PHE A 223 -7.18 -10.15 -5.19
N PHE A 224 -8.34 -9.49 -5.31
CA PHE A 224 -9.34 -9.43 -4.24
C PHE A 224 -9.79 -10.81 -3.77
N THR A 225 -10.18 -11.69 -4.71
CA THR A 225 -10.68 -13.03 -4.37
C THR A 225 -9.57 -13.92 -3.80
N GLU A 226 -8.37 -13.83 -4.36
CA GLU A 226 -7.15 -14.49 -3.88
C GLU A 226 -6.82 -14.08 -2.44
N MET A 227 -6.96 -12.78 -2.12
CA MET A 227 -6.79 -12.26 -0.76
C MET A 227 -7.77 -12.93 0.21
N LEU A 228 -9.05 -13.08 -0.16
CA LEU A 228 -10.05 -13.73 0.69
C LEU A 228 -9.66 -15.17 1.04
N TRP A 229 -9.10 -15.91 0.10
CA TRP A 229 -8.59 -17.26 0.34
C TRP A 229 -7.45 -17.28 1.36
N TYR A 230 -6.50 -16.35 1.24
CA TYR A 230 -5.43 -16.22 2.24
C TYR A 230 -5.95 -15.76 3.59
N VAL A 231 -7.00 -14.93 3.66
CA VAL A 231 -7.64 -14.56 4.95
C VAL A 231 -8.15 -15.81 5.64
N LEU A 232 -8.91 -16.67 4.93
CA LEU A 232 -9.42 -17.92 5.48
C LEU A 232 -8.29 -18.84 5.96
N GLU A 233 -7.26 -19.02 5.14
CA GLU A 233 -6.10 -19.83 5.48
C GLU A 233 -5.42 -19.35 6.75
N ARG A 234 -5.25 -18.03 6.90
CA ARG A 234 -4.55 -17.45 8.04
C ARG A 234 -5.33 -17.56 9.35
N TYR A 235 -6.65 -17.43 9.33
CA TYR A 235 -7.47 -17.70 10.51
C TYR A 235 -7.39 -19.19 10.92
N VAL A 236 -7.49 -20.11 9.96
CA VAL A 236 -7.35 -21.56 10.23
C VAL A 236 -5.97 -21.90 10.76
N HIS A 237 -4.91 -21.33 10.18
CA HIS A 237 -3.55 -21.54 10.63
C HIS A 237 -3.34 -21.06 12.06
N VAL A 238 -3.79 -19.84 12.39
CA VAL A 238 -3.55 -19.25 13.71
C VAL A 238 -4.39 -19.94 14.80
N LEU A 239 -5.67 -20.24 14.53
CA LEU A 239 -6.59 -20.73 15.55
C LEU A 239 -6.64 -22.26 15.66
N LEU A 240 -6.44 -22.99 14.55
CA LEU A 240 -6.46 -24.45 14.54
C LEU A 240 -5.07 -25.09 14.41
N GLY A 241 -4.02 -24.29 14.16
CA GLY A 241 -2.66 -24.79 13.95
C GLY A 241 -2.48 -25.58 12.65
N ARG A 242 -3.42 -25.48 11.70
CA ARG A 242 -3.41 -26.21 10.43
C ARG A 242 -3.08 -25.28 9.27
N SER A 243 -1.98 -25.56 8.57
CA SER A 243 -1.58 -24.82 7.37
C SER A 243 -2.16 -25.47 6.12
N HIS A 244 -2.81 -24.68 5.25
CA HIS A 244 -3.29 -25.15 3.93
C HIS A 244 -2.40 -24.67 2.77
N LEU A 245 -1.31 -23.95 3.08
CA LEU A 245 -0.33 -23.50 2.09
C LEU A 245 0.66 -24.59 1.67
N ASP A 246 0.99 -24.61 0.38
CA ASP A 246 2.07 -25.40 -0.20
C ASP A 246 3.43 -24.70 -0.12
N ILE A 247 3.94 -24.60 1.11
CA ILE A 247 5.23 -23.99 1.40
C ILE A 247 6.11 -24.93 2.23
N SER A 248 7.42 -24.88 1.99
CA SER A 248 8.38 -25.65 2.79
C SER A 248 8.40 -25.15 4.25
N GLU A 249 8.78 -26.00 5.21
CA GLU A 249 8.80 -25.58 6.63
C GLU A 249 9.71 -24.38 6.89
N THR A 250 10.75 -24.19 6.07
CA THR A 250 11.66 -23.03 6.11
C THR A 250 11.06 -21.75 5.55
N GLN A 251 9.95 -21.83 4.82
CA GLN A 251 9.17 -20.71 4.29
C GLN A 251 7.92 -20.39 5.13
N ARG A 252 7.63 -21.18 6.19
CA ARG A 252 6.54 -20.89 7.13
C ARG A 252 6.92 -19.65 7.93
N GLN A 253 6.34 -18.52 7.54
CA GLN A 253 6.67 -17.19 8.07
C GLN A 253 5.92 -16.84 9.35
N HIS A 254 4.87 -17.59 9.69
CA HIS A 254 4.08 -17.37 10.90
C HIS A 254 4.39 -18.46 11.91
N VAL A 255 4.93 -18.03 13.06
CA VAL A 255 5.01 -18.89 14.22
C VAL A 255 3.57 -19.09 14.70
N THR A 256 3.06 -20.31 14.64
CA THR A 256 1.80 -20.66 15.30
C THR A 256 1.98 -20.38 16.79
N PRO A 257 1.26 -19.41 17.39
CA PRO A 257 1.36 -19.20 18.82
C PRO A 257 1.00 -20.50 19.52
N LYS A 258 1.83 -20.98 20.46
CA LYS A 258 1.40 -22.05 21.36
C LYS A 258 0.32 -21.44 22.25
N MET A 259 -0.94 -21.73 21.92
CA MET A 259 -2.08 -21.17 22.62
C MET A 259 -2.36 -22.00 23.88
N GLU A 260 -2.06 -21.43 25.04
CA GLU A 260 -2.42 -22.01 26.34
C GLU A 260 -3.87 -21.68 26.74
N GLN A 261 -4.49 -20.70 26.08
CA GLN A 261 -5.83 -20.20 26.40
C GLN A 261 -6.67 -19.96 25.13
N HIS A 262 -7.99 -20.09 25.27
CA HIS A 262 -8.95 -19.86 24.20
C HIS A 262 -8.95 -18.40 23.74
N MET A 263 -8.86 -18.17 22.43
CA MET A 263 -8.91 -16.85 21.81
C MET A 263 -10.34 -16.53 21.38
N HIS A 264 -10.94 -15.48 21.93
CA HIS A 264 -12.26 -15.04 21.48
C HIS A 264 -12.16 -14.15 20.25
N LEU A 265 -12.95 -14.47 19.21
CA LEU A 265 -13.15 -13.66 18.03
C LEU A 265 -14.23 -12.61 18.27
N THR A 266 -14.06 -11.45 17.64
CA THR A 266 -15.16 -10.47 17.60
C THR A 266 -16.29 -10.98 16.70
N PRO A 267 -17.55 -10.57 16.94
CA PRO A 267 -18.66 -10.89 16.05
C PRO A 267 -18.42 -10.46 14.59
N TYR A 268 -17.68 -9.37 14.38
CA TYR A 268 -17.34 -8.86 13.05
C TYR A 268 -16.45 -9.83 12.27
N GLU A 269 -15.43 -10.39 12.93
CA GLU A 269 -14.55 -11.37 12.30
C GLU A 269 -15.30 -12.69 12.05
N LEU A 270 -16.03 -13.19 13.04
CA LEU A 270 -16.76 -14.45 12.93
C LEU A 270 -17.80 -14.42 11.80
N HIS A 271 -18.64 -13.39 11.76
CA HIS A 271 -19.59 -13.18 10.67
C HIS A 271 -18.87 -12.94 9.34
N GLY A 272 -17.78 -12.18 9.34
CA GLY A 272 -16.95 -11.94 8.17
C GLY A 272 -16.41 -13.23 7.54
N LEU A 273 -15.86 -14.14 8.34
CA LEU A 273 -15.37 -15.44 7.86
C LEU A 273 -16.49 -16.26 7.21
N LYS A 274 -17.66 -16.31 7.85
CA LYS A 274 -18.85 -16.94 7.27
C LYS A 274 -19.23 -16.29 5.93
N SER A 275 -19.23 -14.97 5.86
CA SER A 275 -19.57 -14.20 4.67
C SER A 275 -18.56 -14.41 3.53
N ILE A 276 -17.27 -14.59 3.81
CA ILE A 276 -16.27 -14.98 2.80
C ILE A 276 -16.61 -16.35 2.22
N VAL A 277 -16.90 -17.36 3.06
CA VAL A 277 -17.25 -18.71 2.60
C VAL A 277 -18.49 -18.68 1.71
N MET A 278 -19.53 -17.93 2.11
CA MET A 278 -20.75 -17.77 1.31
C MET A 278 -20.46 -17.07 -0.02
N TYR A 279 -19.67 -16.01 -0.01
CA TYR A 279 -19.27 -15.28 -1.21
C TYR A 279 -18.50 -16.19 -2.19
N LEU A 280 -17.44 -16.87 -1.73
CA LEU A 280 -16.64 -17.78 -2.55
C LEU A 280 -17.48 -18.95 -3.12
N HIS A 281 -18.47 -19.44 -2.36
CA HIS A 281 -19.40 -20.46 -2.83
C HIS A 281 -20.33 -19.95 -3.93
N SER A 282 -20.76 -18.69 -3.85
CA SER A 282 -21.64 -18.06 -4.84
C SER A 282 -20.95 -17.76 -6.18
N LEU A 283 -19.61 -17.68 -6.20
CA LEU A 283 -18.85 -17.41 -7.41
C LEU A 283 -18.82 -18.63 -8.37
N PRO A 284 -18.90 -18.40 -9.69
CA PRO A 284 -18.66 -19.46 -10.67
C PRO A 284 -17.23 -19.99 -10.53
N SER A 285 -17.00 -21.25 -10.89
CA SER A 285 -15.70 -21.93 -10.76
C SER A 285 -14.53 -21.13 -11.35
N THR A 286 -14.74 -20.46 -12.49
CA THR A 286 -13.74 -19.64 -13.18
C THR A 286 -13.40 -18.32 -12.48
N LYS A 287 -14.25 -17.82 -11.57
CA LYS A 287 -14.01 -16.59 -10.80
C LYS A 287 -13.60 -16.86 -9.35
N LYS A 288 -13.47 -18.13 -8.94
CA LYS A 288 -13.04 -18.47 -7.58
C LYS A 288 -11.60 -18.10 -7.31
N ASN A 289 -10.76 -17.95 -8.33
CA ASN A 289 -9.36 -17.51 -8.24
C ASN A 289 -8.63 -18.10 -7.03
N VAL A 290 -8.62 -19.43 -6.92
CA VAL A 290 -7.89 -20.11 -5.85
C VAL A 290 -6.40 -19.87 -6.09
N PRO A 291 -5.65 -19.28 -5.14
CA PRO A 291 -4.21 -19.08 -5.30
C PRO A 291 -3.47 -20.41 -5.42
N GLU A 292 -2.43 -20.46 -6.26
CA GLU A 292 -1.62 -21.67 -6.48
C GLU A 292 -1.01 -22.25 -5.20
N LEU A 293 -0.75 -21.40 -4.21
CA LEU A 293 -0.21 -21.82 -2.92
C LEU A 293 -1.22 -22.60 -2.08
N ILE A 294 -2.51 -22.61 -2.39
CA ILE A 294 -3.50 -23.34 -1.59
C ILE A 294 -3.63 -24.77 -2.13
N ARG A 295 -3.19 -25.74 -1.31
CA ARG A 295 -3.15 -27.16 -1.69
C ARG A 295 -4.53 -27.74 -1.95
N ASP A 296 -5.44 -27.53 -0.99
CA ASP A 296 -6.78 -28.07 -1.02
C ASP A 296 -7.79 -27.00 -0.56
N PRO A 297 -8.41 -26.27 -1.50
CA PRO A 297 -9.40 -25.26 -1.16
C PRO A 297 -10.65 -25.85 -0.51
N VAL A 298 -10.98 -27.13 -0.75
CA VAL A 298 -12.16 -27.78 -0.16
C VAL A 298 -11.90 -28.10 1.31
N ALA A 299 -10.73 -28.68 1.62
CA ALA A 299 -10.31 -28.93 3.00
C ALA A 299 -10.19 -27.63 3.80
N LEU A 300 -9.68 -26.55 3.20
CA LEU A 300 -9.64 -25.23 3.84
C LEU A 300 -11.05 -24.75 4.21
N ILE A 301 -12.01 -24.81 3.29
CA ILE A 301 -13.41 -24.41 3.57
C ILE A 301 -14.04 -25.28 4.67
N HIS A 302 -13.72 -26.56 4.71
CA HIS A 302 -14.16 -27.44 5.79
C HIS A 302 -13.60 -27.01 7.15
N ASP A 303 -12.30 -26.75 7.25
CA ASP A 303 -11.67 -26.29 8.49
C ASP A 303 -12.20 -24.91 8.94
N VAL A 304 -12.51 -24.00 8.00
CA VAL A 304 -13.17 -22.73 8.34
C VAL A 304 -14.55 -22.97 8.94
N ARG A 305 -15.35 -23.93 8.44
CA ARG A 305 -16.65 -24.26 9.04
C ARG A 305 -16.50 -24.80 10.45
N CYS A 306 -15.51 -25.67 10.69
CA CYS A 306 -15.17 -26.15 12.03
C CYS A 306 -14.79 -25.00 12.97
N LEU A 307 -13.95 -24.07 12.50
CA LEU A 307 -13.54 -22.88 13.25
C LEU A 307 -14.76 -22.02 13.61
N VAL A 308 -15.60 -21.67 12.64
CA VAL A 308 -16.81 -20.86 12.90
C VAL A 308 -17.73 -21.54 13.93
N GLU A 309 -17.86 -22.87 13.88
CA GLU A 309 -18.68 -23.62 14.83
C GLU A 309 -18.08 -23.68 16.24
N GLN A 310 -16.75 -23.75 16.36
CA GLN A 310 -16.03 -23.70 17.66
C GLN A 310 -16.14 -22.32 18.32
N HIS A 311 -16.14 -21.25 17.52
CA HIS A 311 -16.15 -19.87 17.99
C HIS A 311 -17.57 -19.26 18.11
N ARG A 312 -18.64 -20.04 17.86
CA ARG A 312 -20.04 -19.56 17.87
C ARG A 312 -20.53 -18.97 19.20
N HIS A 313 -19.84 -19.31 20.30
CA HIS A 313 -20.16 -18.87 21.66
C HIS A 313 -19.06 -17.99 22.26
N ASP A 314 -18.23 -17.37 21.41
CA ASP A 314 -17.21 -16.44 21.88
C ASP A 314 -17.82 -15.26 22.63
N ASN A 315 -17.14 -14.86 23.71
CA ASN A 315 -17.53 -13.73 24.52
C ASN A 315 -17.03 -12.44 23.87
N PRO A 316 -17.94 -11.53 23.45
CA PRO A 316 -17.55 -10.27 22.78
C PRO A 316 -16.64 -9.38 23.63
N ASP A 317 -16.82 -9.35 24.95
CA ASP A 317 -16.00 -8.52 25.84
C ASP A 317 -14.58 -9.09 25.96
N ALA A 318 -14.45 -10.41 26.01
CA ALA A 318 -13.16 -11.09 26.05
C ALA A 318 -12.41 -11.03 24.71
N ALA A 319 -13.11 -10.76 23.60
CA ALA A 319 -12.50 -10.55 22.30
C ALA A 319 -11.78 -9.18 22.17
N VAL A 320 -12.04 -8.23 23.08
CA VAL A 320 -11.40 -6.90 23.08
C VAL A 320 -10.03 -6.96 23.77
N THR A 321 -9.10 -7.69 23.17
CA THR A 321 -7.76 -7.92 23.73
C THR A 321 -6.78 -6.77 23.50
N GLY A 322 -7.10 -5.85 22.58
CA GLY A 322 -6.18 -4.81 22.10
C GLY A 322 -5.09 -5.34 21.14
N ILE A 323 -5.11 -6.63 20.81
CA ILE A 323 -4.12 -7.29 19.93
C ILE A 323 -4.89 -8.01 18.80
N PRO A 324 -4.58 -7.74 17.51
CA PRO A 324 -5.23 -8.44 16.40
C PRO A 324 -4.98 -9.95 16.47
N ILE A 325 -6.02 -10.74 16.15
CA ILE A 325 -5.92 -12.21 16.05
C ILE A 325 -4.87 -12.62 15.02
N LEU A 326 -4.81 -11.92 13.89
CA LEU A 326 -3.80 -12.14 12.87
C LEU A 326 -2.55 -11.32 13.20
N PRO A 327 -1.48 -11.92 13.77
CA PRO A 327 -0.27 -11.18 14.06
C PRO A 327 0.42 -10.76 12.76
N ALA A 328 1.04 -9.58 12.78
CA ALA A 328 1.98 -9.19 11.75
C ALA A 328 3.12 -10.24 11.68
N PRO A 329 3.63 -10.57 10.47
CA PRO A 329 4.76 -11.47 10.35
C PRO A 329 5.97 -10.93 11.13
N PRO A 330 6.72 -11.78 11.86
CA PRO A 330 7.92 -11.36 12.56
C PRO A 330 8.89 -10.70 11.57
N PRO A 331 9.63 -9.65 11.92
CA PRO A 331 10.57 -9.03 11.00
C PRO A 331 11.59 -10.06 10.49
N LEU A 332 11.82 -10.14 9.17
CA LEU A 332 12.79 -11.09 8.64
C LEU A 332 14.15 -10.91 9.30
N THR A 333 14.71 -12.02 9.73
CA THR A 333 16.11 -12.12 10.12
C THR A 333 17.02 -11.85 8.91
N ILE A 334 18.27 -11.48 9.20
CA ILE A 334 19.30 -11.21 8.17
C ILE A 334 19.49 -12.46 7.28
N ALA A 335 19.51 -13.65 7.89
CA ALA A 335 19.66 -14.93 7.20
C ALA A 335 18.48 -15.28 6.28
N GLU A 336 17.24 -14.89 6.63
CA GLU A 336 16.07 -15.07 5.76
C GLU A 336 16.11 -14.11 4.57
N ARG A 337 16.47 -12.84 4.81
CA ARG A 337 16.66 -11.87 3.72
C ARG A 337 17.76 -12.28 2.74
N GLU A 338 18.81 -12.94 3.23
CA GLU A 338 19.91 -13.46 2.41
C GLU A 338 19.53 -14.74 1.67
N ARG A 339 18.80 -15.67 2.31
CA ARG A 339 18.27 -16.88 1.63
C ARG A 339 17.32 -16.53 0.50
N ILE A 340 16.43 -15.55 0.69
CA ILE A 340 15.52 -15.06 -0.34
C ILE A 340 16.30 -14.38 -1.48
N LYS A 341 17.42 -13.71 -1.20
CA LYS A 341 18.32 -13.18 -2.24
C LYS A 341 19.15 -14.25 -2.95
N ALA A 342 19.47 -15.36 -2.28
CA ALA A 342 20.21 -16.47 -2.86
C ALA A 342 19.32 -17.32 -3.79
N THR A 343 18.05 -17.57 -3.41
CA THR A 343 17.07 -18.24 -4.29
C THR A 343 16.77 -17.44 -5.55
N ARG A 344 16.85 -16.10 -5.49
CA ARG A 344 16.76 -15.21 -6.68
C ARG A 344 17.89 -15.40 -7.69
N LYS A 345 19.06 -15.90 -7.29
CA LYS A 345 20.16 -16.20 -8.23
C LYS A 345 19.96 -17.54 -8.95
N SER A 346 19.20 -18.47 -8.38
CA SER A 346 18.97 -19.80 -8.96
C SER A 346 17.73 -19.88 -9.85
N SER A 347 16.72 -19.02 -9.68
CA SER A 347 15.47 -19.06 -10.45
C SER A 347 15.44 -18.19 -11.73
N GLY A 348 16.56 -17.55 -12.09
CA GLY A 348 16.70 -16.72 -13.30
C GLY A 348 17.16 -17.46 -14.57
N GLY A 349 17.16 -18.79 -14.57
CA GLY A 349 17.64 -19.61 -15.70
C GLY A 349 16.53 -20.49 -16.27
N GLY A 350 15.75 -19.97 -17.23
CA GLY A 350 14.69 -20.76 -17.85
C GLY A 350 14.11 -20.11 -19.11
N GLY A 351 14.83 -20.30 -20.22
CA GLY A 351 14.39 -20.36 -21.62
C GLY A 351 13.19 -19.53 -22.10
N GLY A 352 13.48 -18.45 -22.81
CA GLY A 352 12.57 -17.81 -23.77
C GLY A 352 13.36 -17.37 -25.00
N GLY A 353 13.37 -18.19 -26.04
CA GLY A 353 14.04 -17.89 -27.31
C GLY A 353 13.28 -16.84 -28.13
N GLY A 354 14.01 -15.91 -28.75
CA GLY A 354 13.40 -14.94 -29.64
C GLY A 354 14.32 -13.80 -30.08
N VAL A 355 14.96 -14.00 -31.23
CA VAL A 355 15.32 -12.99 -32.24
C VAL A 355 16.40 -11.94 -31.88
N LYS A 356 17.59 -12.15 -32.43
CA LYS A 356 18.64 -11.11 -32.58
C LYS A 356 18.13 -9.98 -33.47
N ARG A 357 18.07 -8.75 -32.93
CA ARG A 357 18.11 -7.51 -33.72
C ARG A 357 19.38 -6.74 -33.37
N THR A 358 20.28 -6.68 -34.36
CA THR A 358 21.43 -5.79 -34.41
C THR A 358 20.97 -4.34 -34.50
N VAL A 359 21.33 -3.51 -33.51
CA VAL A 359 21.30 -2.05 -33.65
C VAL A 359 22.59 -1.47 -33.06
N SER A 360 23.18 -0.61 -33.86
CA SER A 360 24.51 -0.03 -33.84
C SER A 360 24.80 0.84 -32.61
N GLU A 361 26.04 0.75 -32.11
CA GLU A 361 26.58 1.66 -31.10
C GLU A 361 26.68 3.09 -31.64
N VAL A 362 26.09 4.05 -30.91
CA VAL A 362 26.44 5.47 -31.01
C VAL A 362 26.88 5.93 -29.64
N LYS A 363 28.18 6.24 -29.51
CA LYS A 363 28.77 6.87 -28.32
C LYS A 363 28.22 8.30 -28.19
N GLN A 364 27.66 8.64 -27.02
CA GLN A 364 27.36 10.03 -26.66
C GLN A 364 28.12 10.47 -25.42
N GLU A 365 28.75 11.63 -25.55
CA GLU A 365 29.68 12.28 -24.62
C GLU A 365 29.01 12.75 -23.32
N SER A 366 29.79 12.68 -22.23
CA SER A 366 29.40 13.06 -20.88
C SER A 366 29.40 14.58 -20.66
N LYS A 367 28.26 15.14 -20.24
CA LYS A 367 28.16 16.51 -19.67
C LYS A 367 28.48 16.52 -18.16
N PRO A 368 29.00 17.63 -17.60
CA PRO A 368 29.52 17.69 -16.25
C PRO A 368 28.41 17.51 -15.19
N ALA A 369 28.72 16.72 -14.17
CA ALA A 369 27.81 16.38 -13.09
C ALA A 369 27.61 17.55 -12.13
N VAL A 370 26.35 17.93 -11.90
CA VAL A 370 25.94 18.82 -10.80
C VAL A 370 26.41 18.22 -9.46
N PRO A 371 26.98 19.01 -8.52
CA PRO A 371 27.43 18.50 -7.23
C PRO A 371 26.25 17.88 -6.46
N ARG A 372 26.21 16.55 -6.37
CA ARG A 372 25.25 15.83 -5.53
C ARG A 372 25.54 16.16 -4.07
N ARG A 373 24.74 17.02 -3.45
CA ARG A 373 24.79 17.29 -2.00
C ARG A 373 24.48 15.99 -1.24
N ARG A 374 25.51 15.32 -0.73
CA ARG A 374 25.38 14.08 0.06
C ARG A 374 24.92 14.44 1.47
N ARG A 375 23.93 13.71 1.97
CA ARG A 375 23.40 13.88 3.33
C ARG A 375 24.41 13.44 4.38
N THR A 376 24.41 14.10 5.52
CA THR A 376 25.34 13.83 6.63
C THR A 376 24.76 12.78 7.57
N ARG A 377 25.59 11.88 8.09
CA ARG A 377 25.17 10.88 9.09
C ARG A 377 25.01 11.56 10.46
N CYS A 378 23.98 11.23 11.23
CA CYS A 378 23.73 11.85 12.56
C CYS A 378 24.71 11.46 13.66
N LYS A 379 25.57 10.46 13.42
CA LYS A 379 26.56 9.91 14.37
C LYS A 379 26.01 9.34 15.68
N LYS A 380 24.71 9.50 15.98
CA LYS A 380 24.07 9.08 17.24
C LYS A 380 23.09 7.91 17.13
N CYS A 381 22.53 7.65 15.94
CA CYS A 381 21.61 6.50 15.77
C CYS A 381 22.37 5.17 15.83
N GLU A 382 21.66 4.09 16.16
CA GLU A 382 22.22 2.74 16.25
C GLU A 382 23.05 2.35 15.02
N ALA A 383 22.57 2.66 13.80
CA ALA A 383 23.32 2.40 12.58
C ALA A 383 24.59 3.27 12.44
N CYS A 384 24.62 4.47 13.03
CA CYS A 384 25.80 5.32 12.99
C CYS A 384 26.93 4.84 13.91
N THR A 385 26.57 4.30 15.07
CA THR A 385 27.51 3.84 16.10
C THR A 385 27.98 2.41 15.86
N ARG A 386 27.30 1.65 14.99
CA ARG A 386 27.67 0.28 14.62
C ARG A 386 29.01 0.20 13.87
N GLN A 387 29.74 -0.89 14.07
CA GLN A 387 30.93 -1.23 13.29
C GLN A 387 30.56 -1.71 11.88
N ASP A 388 31.52 -1.69 10.95
CA ASP A 388 31.30 -2.23 9.60
C ASP A 388 31.13 -3.74 9.69
N CYS A 389 30.05 -4.27 9.13
CA CYS A 389 29.66 -5.67 9.35
C CYS A 389 30.57 -6.70 8.68
N GLY A 390 31.54 -6.30 7.86
CA GLY A 390 32.44 -7.20 7.13
C GLY A 390 31.81 -7.96 5.95
N GLU A 391 30.50 -8.24 6.03
CA GLU A 391 29.86 -9.24 5.15
C GLU A 391 28.99 -8.64 4.03
N CYS A 392 28.52 -7.39 4.16
CA CYS A 392 27.65 -6.80 3.13
C CYS A 392 28.43 -6.44 1.85
N VAL A 393 27.75 -6.30 0.71
CA VAL A 393 28.39 -5.94 -0.59
C VAL A 393 29.26 -4.69 -0.53
N TYR A 394 28.91 -3.72 0.33
CA TYR A 394 29.71 -2.51 0.51
C TYR A 394 30.91 -2.74 1.45
N CYS A 395 30.83 -3.65 2.41
CA CYS A 395 31.97 -4.08 3.21
C CYS A 395 32.92 -4.93 2.38
N GLN A 396 32.41 -5.89 1.62
CA GLN A 396 33.21 -6.71 0.70
C GLN A 396 33.93 -5.88 -0.36
N ASP A 397 33.41 -4.70 -0.73
CA ASP A 397 34.12 -3.75 -1.59
C ASP A 397 35.11 -2.86 -0.82
N MET A 398 35.06 -2.77 0.51
CA MET A 398 36.06 -1.98 1.26
C MET A 398 37.42 -2.66 1.22
N VAL A 399 38.46 -1.85 0.97
CA VAL A 399 39.86 -2.30 0.92
C VAL A 399 40.27 -3.06 2.20
N LYS A 400 39.81 -2.61 3.38
CA LYS A 400 40.09 -3.28 4.66
C LYS A 400 39.49 -4.68 4.81
N PHE A 401 38.57 -5.06 3.93
CA PHE A 401 37.99 -6.40 3.86
C PHE A 401 38.35 -7.10 2.53
N GLY A 402 39.40 -6.63 1.83
CA GLY A 402 39.91 -7.25 0.60
C GLY A 402 39.24 -6.80 -0.70
N GLY A 403 38.38 -5.77 -0.65
CA GLY A 403 37.60 -5.29 -1.79
C GLY A 403 38.27 -4.29 -2.71
N SER A 404 37.63 -4.03 -3.86
CA SER A 404 38.16 -3.15 -4.93
C SER A 404 38.15 -1.65 -4.59
N GLY A 405 37.38 -1.25 -3.59
CA GLY A 405 37.22 0.14 -3.13
C GLY A 405 36.49 1.06 -4.10
N ARG A 406 35.92 0.52 -5.18
CA ARG A 406 35.36 1.33 -6.29
C ARG A 406 33.96 1.87 -5.97
N ALA A 407 33.16 1.16 -5.18
CA ALA A 407 31.79 1.56 -4.87
C ALA A 407 31.73 2.78 -3.94
N LYS A 408 32.76 2.95 -3.08
CA LYS A 408 32.87 4.06 -2.10
C LYS A 408 31.58 4.25 -1.27
N GLN A 409 30.91 3.16 -0.92
CA GLN A 409 29.70 3.15 -0.10
C GLN A 409 30.02 2.73 1.33
N THR A 410 29.24 3.24 2.29
CA THR A 410 29.34 2.78 3.69
C THR A 410 28.63 1.43 3.85
N CYS A 411 29.01 0.66 4.86
CA CYS A 411 28.35 -0.59 5.22
C CYS A 411 26.81 -0.41 5.24
N MET A 412 26.07 -1.38 4.72
CA MET A 412 24.60 -1.32 4.68
C MET A 412 23.99 -1.19 6.07
N MET A 413 24.54 -1.92 7.06
CA MET A 413 24.15 -1.84 8.47
C MET A 413 24.50 -0.50 9.13
N ARG A 414 25.27 0.33 8.43
CA ARG A 414 25.71 1.65 8.85
C ARG A 414 24.97 2.79 8.14
N GLN A 415 23.98 2.50 7.31
CA GLN A 415 23.14 3.55 6.73
C GLN A 415 22.39 4.29 7.84
N CYS A 416 22.60 5.60 7.92
CA CYS A 416 22.07 6.41 9.02
C CYS A 416 20.54 6.43 9.00
N LEU A 417 19.90 6.06 10.11
CA LEU A 417 18.44 6.04 10.28
C LEU A 417 17.82 7.44 10.36
N ARG A 418 18.62 8.44 10.76
CA ARG A 418 18.22 9.85 10.86
C ARG A 418 19.20 10.74 10.10
N PRO A 419 19.30 10.64 8.76
CA PRO A 419 20.28 11.40 8.00
C PRO A 419 19.93 12.89 8.05
N MET A 420 20.93 13.73 8.29
CA MET A 420 20.76 15.16 8.47
C MET A 420 21.14 15.91 7.19
N LEU A 421 20.69 17.16 7.11
CA LEU A 421 21.12 18.06 6.06
C LEU A 421 22.66 18.19 6.06
N PRO A 422 23.28 18.48 4.90
CA PRO A 422 24.68 18.90 4.87
C PRO A 422 24.92 20.01 5.90
N VAL A 423 26.09 20.04 6.55
CA VAL A 423 26.46 21.11 7.51
C VAL A 423 26.40 22.53 6.91
N THR A 424 26.42 22.63 5.58
CA THR A 424 26.26 23.88 4.83
C THR A 424 24.81 24.22 4.46
N ALA A 425 23.85 23.41 4.88
CA ALA A 425 22.43 23.61 4.60
C ALA A 425 21.69 24.01 5.88
N ALA A 426 21.00 25.14 5.82
CA ALA A 426 20.12 25.62 6.89
C ALA A 426 18.68 25.11 6.67
N CYS A 427 17.97 24.85 7.76
CA CYS A 427 16.52 24.71 7.74
C CYS A 427 15.88 26.06 7.32
N LYS A 428 14.94 26.03 6.38
CA LYS A 428 14.28 27.24 5.86
C LYS A 428 13.46 27.95 6.94
N ASP A 429 12.97 27.21 7.93
CA ASP A 429 12.05 27.73 8.94
C ASP A 429 12.78 28.25 10.19
N CYS A 430 13.80 27.52 10.68
CA CYS A 430 14.53 27.91 11.89
C CYS A 430 15.96 28.42 11.66
N GLY A 431 16.49 28.37 10.42
CA GLY A 431 17.83 28.87 10.09
C GLY A 431 19.00 28.06 10.66
N LEU A 432 18.73 26.96 11.37
CA LEU A 432 19.73 26.08 11.97
C LEU A 432 20.12 24.95 11.03
N ASP A 433 21.34 24.45 11.16
CA ASP A 433 21.86 23.28 10.46
C ASP A 433 21.29 21.97 11.04
N GLY A 434 21.75 20.84 10.48
CA GLY A 434 21.34 19.51 10.93
C GLY A 434 21.67 19.17 12.40
N TRP A 435 22.46 20.00 13.09
CA TRP A 435 22.86 19.84 14.49
C TRP A 435 22.24 20.89 15.43
N GLY A 436 21.35 21.74 14.92
CA GLY A 436 20.76 22.84 15.69
C GLY A 436 21.71 24.01 15.93
N GLN A 437 22.75 24.15 15.11
CA GLN A 437 23.71 25.26 15.16
C GLN A 437 23.50 26.19 13.96
N HIS A 438 23.98 27.43 14.03
CA HIS A 438 24.03 28.28 12.84
C HIS A 438 25.08 27.75 11.86
N PRO A 439 24.74 27.58 10.56
CA PRO A 439 25.72 27.14 9.56
C PRO A 439 26.92 28.09 9.50
N ALA A 440 28.14 27.55 9.49
CA ALA A 440 29.33 28.35 9.34
C ALA A 440 29.33 29.10 7.98
N PRO A 441 29.83 30.34 7.90
CA PRO A 441 30.01 31.03 6.63
C PRO A 441 30.84 30.16 5.68
N LEU A 442 30.42 30.06 4.42
CA LEU A 442 31.24 29.47 3.37
C LEU A 442 32.47 30.37 3.20
N MET A 443 33.63 29.93 3.70
CA MET A 443 34.94 30.50 3.31
C MET A 443 35.30 30.06 1.90
#